data_AF-W9T850-F1
#
_entry.id   AF-W9T850-F1
#
_cell.length_a   1.000
_cell.length_b   1.000
_cell.length_c   1.000
_cell.angle_alpha   90.00
_cell.angle_beta   90.00
_cell.angle_gamma   90.00
#
_symmetry.space_group_name_H-M   'P 1'
#
loop_
_entity.id
_entity.type
_entity.pdbx_description
1 polymer ?
#
loop_
_entity_poly.entity_id
_entity_poly.type
_entity_poly.pdbx_seq_one_letter_code
_entity_poly.pdbx_strand_id
1 'polypeptide(L)' 'MADIVLIHGAWAGSWVWDSLQNGLRDAGHRPHAVDLPGNGSDATPLTEVSLQRYVDHVAR' A
#
# COMPACT_ATOMS: atom_id res chain seq x y z
N MET A 1 -13.26 -7.60 -13.74
CA MET A 1 -12.29 -7.89 -12.66
C MET A 1 -10.99 -7.19 -13.00
N ALA A 2 -10.48 -6.36 -12.09
CA ALA A 2 -9.20 -5.67 -12.24
C ALA A 2 -8.38 -5.83 -10.96
N ASP A 3 -7.07 -5.93 -11.09
CA ASP A 3 -6.12 -5.79 -9.98
C ASP A 3 -5.86 -4.30 -9.74
N ILE A 4 -6.02 -3.86 -8.50
CA ILE A 4 -5.96 -2.46 -8.10
C ILE A 4 -4.95 -2.32 -6.97
N VAL A 5 -3.83 -1.64 -7.20
CA VAL A 5 -2.85 -1.34 -6.16
C VAL A 5 -3.21 -0.03 -5.48
N LEU A 6 -3.36 -0.05 -4.15
CA LEU A 6 -3.72 1.12 -3.35
C LEU A 6 -2.51 1.61 -2.57
N ILE A 7 -1.94 2.74 -3.00
CA ILE A 7 -0.74 3.34 -2.43
C ILE A 7 -1.16 4.52 -1.55
N HIS A 8 -0.81 4.48 -0.26
CA HIS A 8 -1.17 5.53 0.69
C HIS A 8 -0.30 6.80 0.53
N GLY A 9 -0.72 7.89 1.19
CA GLY A 9 0.03 9.16 1.27
C GLY A 9 1.01 9.22 2.45
N ALA A 10 1.56 10.40 2.74
CA ALA A 10 2.47 10.59 3.87
C ALA A 10 1.83 10.25 5.23
N TRP A 11 2.61 9.66 6.14
CA TRP A 11 2.23 9.31 7.53
C TRP A 11 1.04 8.34 7.65
N ALA A 12 0.81 7.52 6.63
CA ALA A 12 -0.27 6.56 6.56
C ALA A 12 0.27 5.13 6.39
N GLY A 13 -0.63 4.16 6.27
CA GLY A 13 -0.33 2.79 5.85
C GLY A 13 -1.52 2.23 5.07
N SER A 14 -1.45 0.97 4.69
CA SER A 14 -2.51 0.21 4.02
C SER A 14 -3.87 0.30 4.72
N TRP A 15 -3.88 0.44 6.05
CA TRP A 15 -5.07 0.58 6.90
C TRP A 15 -6.01 1.72 6.49
N VAL A 16 -5.53 2.77 5.80
CA VAL A 16 -6.41 3.86 5.34
C VAL A 16 -7.43 3.39 4.30
N TRP A 17 -7.21 2.22 3.70
CA TRP A 17 -8.03 1.67 2.63
C TRP A 17 -9.05 0.63 3.10
N ASP A 18 -9.08 0.24 4.38
CA ASP A 18 -9.88 -0.90 4.86
C ASP A 18 -11.37 -0.82 4.46
N SER A 19 -11.97 0.37 4.55
CA SER A 19 -13.37 0.58 4.15
C SER A 19 -13.57 0.48 2.63
N LEU A 20 -12.62 0.99 1.84
CA LEU A 20 -12.66 0.97 0.38
C LEU A 20 -12.45 -0.44 -0.18
N GLN A 21 -11.57 -1.23 0.45
CA GLN A 21 -11.23 -2.57 -0.03
C GLN A 21 -12.46 -3.49 -0.09
N ASN A 22 -13.39 -3.38 0.86
CA ASN A 22 -14.62 -4.17 0.84
C ASN A 22 -15.50 -3.82 -0.37
N GLY A 23 -15.72 -2.53 -0.62
CA GLY A 23 -16.50 -2.10 -1.80
C GLY A 23 -15.89 -2.52 -3.13
N LEU A 24 -14.55 -2.51 -3.23
CA LEU A 24 -13.84 -2.99 -4.42
C LEU A 24 -13.97 -4.52 -4.61
N ARG A 25 -13.89 -5.29 -3.53
CA ARG A 25 -14.11 -6.75 -3.56
C ARG A 25 -15.53 -7.09 -3.96
N ASP A 26 -16.53 -6.41 -3.39
CA ASP A 26 -17.95 -6.61 -3.70
C ASP A 26 -18.27 -6.27 -5.17
N ALA A 27 -17.58 -5.28 -5.74
CA ALA A 27 -17.65 -4.93 -7.16
C ALA A 27 -16.89 -5.92 -8.08
N GLY A 28 -16.28 -6.98 -7.54
CA GLY A 28 -15.57 -8.01 -8.30
C GLY A 28 -14.15 -7.62 -8.72
N HIS A 29 -13.51 -6.68 -8.02
CA HIS A 29 -12.10 -6.32 -8.19
C HIS A 29 -11.20 -7.01 -7.14
N ARG A 30 -9.89 -6.95 -7.38
CA ARG A 30 -8.86 -7.47 -6.47
C ARG A 30 -7.99 -6.31 -5.97
N PRO A 31 -8.36 -5.66 -4.85
CA PRO A 31 -7.55 -4.60 -4.28
C PRO A 31 -6.35 -5.16 -3.49
N HIS A 32 -5.20 -4.52 -3.67
CA HIS A 32 -3.94 -4.78 -2.98
C HIS A 32 -3.48 -3.50 -2.28
N ALA A 33 -3.82 -3.35 -1.00
CA ALA A 33 -3.34 -2.25 -0.18
C ALA A 33 -1.94 -2.58 0.35
N VAL A 34 -0.98 -1.67 0.15
CA VAL A 34 0.43 -1.87 0.50
C VAL A 34 0.86 -0.94 1.63
N ASP A 35 1.77 -1.40 2.48
CA ASP A 35 2.53 -0.55 3.40
C ASP A 35 3.86 -0.20 2.72
N LEU A 36 4.10 1.09 2.47
CA LEU A 36 5.40 1.53 1.94
C LEU A 36 6.49 1.35 3.01
N PRO A 37 7.75 1.04 2.62
CA PRO A 37 8.86 0.87 3.55
C PRO A 37 8.93 1.93 4.67
N GLY A 38 8.96 1.51 5.93
CA GLY A 38 9.00 2.38 7.12
C GLY A 38 7.66 3.02 7.49
N ASN A 39 6.56 2.56 6.90
CA ASN A 39 5.20 3.04 7.20
C ASN A 39 4.28 1.86 7.56
N GLY A 40 3.16 2.15 8.24
CA GLY A 40 2.19 1.13 8.64
C GLY A 40 2.85 0.04 9.50
N SER A 41 2.78 -1.20 9.03
CA SER A 41 3.38 -2.37 9.67
C SER A 41 4.80 -2.70 9.17
N ASP A 42 5.33 -1.96 8.19
CA ASP A 42 6.67 -2.19 7.66
C ASP A 42 7.76 -1.73 8.64
N ALA A 43 8.76 -2.58 8.85
CA ALA A 43 9.82 -2.38 9.84
C ALA A 43 11.12 -1.79 9.27
N THR A 44 11.12 -1.28 8.03
CA THR A 44 12.31 -0.67 7.42
C THR A 44 12.78 0.51 8.28
N PRO A 45 14.07 0.57 8.67
CA PRO A 45 14.60 1.71 9.42
C PRO A 45 14.41 3.02 8.66
N LEU A 46 14.01 4.10 9.34
CA LEU A 46 13.76 5.40 8.71
C LEU A 46 14.97 5.94 7.92
N THR A 47 16.19 5.61 8.35
CA THR A 47 17.44 5.98 7.66
C THR A 47 17.62 5.28 6.32
N GLU A 48 16.90 4.20 6.07
CA GLU A 48 16.94 3.44 4.82
C GLU A 48 15.76 3.79 3.89
N VAL A 49 14.79 4.57 4.37
CA VAL A 49 13.63 4.98 3.59
C VAL A 49 14.04 5.95 2.49
N SER A 50 13.65 5.63 1.26
CA SER A 50 13.88 6.47 0.08
C SER A 50 12.79 6.24 -0.95
N LEU A 51 12.60 7.21 -1.84
CA LEU A 51 11.66 7.10 -2.95
C LEU A 51 11.98 5.90 -3.86
N GLN A 52 13.27 5.62 -4.10
CA GLN A 52 13.66 4.45 -4.90
C GLN A 52 13.20 3.14 -4.26
N ARG A 53 13.37 3.00 -2.93
CA ARG A 53 12.87 1.80 -2.23
C ARG A 53 11.34 1.68 -2.29
N TYR A 54 10.60 2.79 -2.28
CA TYR A 54 9.15 2.76 -2.47
C TYR A 54 8.79 2.24 -3.87
N VAL A 55 9.48 2.71 -4.91
CA VAL A 55 9.29 2.22 -6.29
C VAL A 55 9.63 0.73 -6.39
N ASP A 56 10.78 0.31 -5.85
CA ASP A 56 11.23 -1.08 -5.88
C ASP A 56 10.30 -2.02 -5.09
N HIS A 57 9.63 -1.51 -4.06
CA HIS A 57 8.65 -2.27 -3.28
C HIS A 57 7.37 -2.50 -4.08
N VAL A 58 6.86 -1.47 -4.78
CA VAL A 58 5.59 -1.55 -5.52
C VAL A 58 5.74 -2.24 -6.89
N ALA A 59 6.90 -2.14 -7.53
CA ALA A 59 7.13 -2.65 -8.88
C ALA A 59 7.48 -4.16 -8.95
N ARG A 60 7.53 -4.86 -7.81
CA ARG A 60 7.80 -6.31 -7.72
C ARG A 60 6.52 -7.12 -7.86
#